data_AF-A0A931ADG8-F1
#
_entry.id   AF-A0A931ADG8-F1
#
_cell.length_a   1.000
_cell.length_b   1.000
_cell.length_c   1.000
_cell.angle_alpha   90.00
_cell.angle_beta   90.00
_cell.angle_gamma   90.00
#
_symmetry.space_group_name_H-M   'P 1'
#
loop_
_entity.id
_entity.type
_entity.pdbx_description
1 polymer ?
#
loop_
_entity_poly.entity_id
_entity_poly.type
_entity_poly.pdbx_seq_one_letter_code
_entity_poly.pdbx_strand_id
1 'polypeptide(L)'
;MQNFLRPHPLGERIRRHGEIRTAAGAGRLGWIDTRDIAAAASVLLIDPGVEPGDQRDYLLTGPKALSYQDAAAIITAHAGRPIRVLHIEADELAGGYRAAGMPAEFAASLAAVDAGLRAGREDLVSTAVLDLTGRPPRPFDEFVQDHASEWANGGLPER
;
A
#
# COMPACT_ATOMS: atom_id res chain seq x y z
N MET A 1 3.33 -0.07 -1.29
CA MET A 1 2.40 -0.41 -2.39
C MET A 1 2.25 -1.92 -2.53
N GLN A 2 3.26 -2.70 -2.12
CA GLN A 2 3.31 -4.15 -2.26
C GLN A 2 2.18 -4.90 -1.53
N ASN A 3 1.51 -4.28 -0.55
CA ASN A 3 0.31 -4.82 0.09
C ASN A 3 -0.86 -5.06 -0.89
N PHE A 4 -0.87 -4.39 -2.05
CA PHE A 4 -1.85 -4.62 -3.12
C PHE A 4 -1.54 -5.87 -3.96
N LEU A 5 -0.36 -6.48 -3.79
CA LEU A 5 0.07 -7.70 -4.47
C LEU A 5 -0.11 -8.92 -3.58
N ARG A 6 0.01 -10.11 -4.17
CA ARG A 6 0.11 -11.37 -3.42
C ARG A 6 1.47 -11.52 -2.75
N PRO A 7 1.58 -12.28 -1.65
CA PRO A 7 0.53 -13.06 -0.97
C PRO A 7 -0.28 -12.28 0.08
N HIS A 8 -0.19 -10.95 0.10
CA HIS A 8 -0.86 -10.15 1.13
C HIS A 8 -2.41 -10.28 1.03
N PRO A 9 -3.15 -10.36 2.16
CA PRO A 9 -4.60 -10.57 2.13
C PRO A 9 -5.39 -9.54 1.32
N LEU A 10 -4.95 -8.28 1.30
CA LEU A 10 -5.52 -7.23 0.45
C LEU A 10 -5.38 -7.59 -1.04
N GLY A 11 -4.16 -7.89 -1.50
CA GLY A 11 -3.91 -8.29 -2.89
C GLY A 11 -4.65 -9.57 -3.31
N GLU A 12 -4.68 -10.59 -2.43
CA GLU A 12 -5.46 -11.81 -2.68
C GLU A 12 -6.97 -11.54 -2.81
N ARG A 13 -7.53 -10.67 -1.96
CA ARG A 13 -8.95 -10.28 -2.02
C ARG A 13 -9.25 -9.54 -3.33
N ILE A 14 -8.41 -8.59 -3.72
CA ILE A 14 -8.56 -7.87 -4.98
C ILE A 14 -8.57 -8.89 -6.12
N ARG A 15 -7.54 -9.75 -6.22
CA ARG A 15 -7.44 -10.75 -7.29
C ARG A 15 -8.65 -11.69 -7.35
N ARG A 16 -9.05 -12.29 -6.22
CA ARG A 16 -10.10 -13.32 -6.18
C ARG A 16 -11.51 -12.76 -6.32
N HIS A 17 -11.77 -11.58 -5.76
CA HIS A 17 -13.14 -11.06 -5.61
C HIS A 17 -13.35 -9.70 -6.28
N GLY A 18 -12.30 -9.01 -6.70
CA GLY A 18 -12.40 -7.63 -7.19
C GLY A 18 -12.78 -6.65 -6.08
N GLU A 19 -12.38 -6.94 -4.85
CA GLU A 19 -12.79 -6.17 -3.66
C GLU A 19 -11.58 -5.64 -2.90
N ILE A 20 -11.67 -4.39 -2.47
CA ILE A 20 -10.88 -3.81 -1.38
C ILE A 20 -11.84 -3.66 -0.20
N ARG A 21 -11.52 -4.27 0.94
CA ARG A 21 -12.26 -4.08 2.19
C ARG A 21 -11.45 -3.21 3.11
N THR A 22 -12.04 -2.14 3.63
CA THR A 22 -11.33 -1.16 4.45
C THR A 22 -12.27 -0.52 5.45
N ALA A 23 -11.72 -0.17 6.61
CA ALA A 23 -12.34 0.71 7.59
C ALA A 23 -11.84 2.17 7.45
N ALA A 24 -10.98 2.50 6.49
CA ALA A 24 -10.37 3.83 6.38
C ALA A 24 -11.36 4.95 5.95
N GLY A 25 -12.57 4.60 5.51
CA GLY A 25 -13.52 5.59 4.99
C GLY A 25 -12.92 6.35 3.81
N ALA A 26 -12.96 7.68 3.85
CA ALA A 26 -12.33 8.54 2.84
C ALA A 26 -10.85 8.89 3.15
N GLY A 27 -10.25 8.22 4.13
CA GLY A 27 -8.86 8.42 4.53
C GLY A 27 -7.89 8.20 3.36
N ARG A 28 -6.79 8.96 3.36
CA ARG A 28 -5.79 8.98 2.29
C ARG A 28 -4.42 8.63 2.86
N LEU A 29 -3.60 7.99 2.04
CA LEU A 29 -2.24 7.56 2.41
C LEU A 29 -1.26 7.81 1.28
N GLY A 30 -0.08 8.34 1.62
CA GLY A 30 1.07 8.45 0.72
C GLY A 30 1.74 7.10 0.44
N TRP A 31 1.05 6.17 -0.22
CA TRP A 31 1.55 4.82 -0.49
C TRP A 31 2.95 4.83 -1.14
N ILE A 32 3.94 4.25 -0.47
CA ILE A 32 5.33 4.18 -0.96
C ILE A 32 5.62 2.84 -1.65
N ASP A 33 6.36 2.84 -2.76
CA ASP A 33 6.87 1.61 -3.37
C ASP A 33 8.12 1.11 -2.62
N THR A 34 8.20 -0.19 -2.29
CA THR A 34 9.39 -0.77 -1.65
C THR A 34 10.68 -0.55 -2.43
N ARG A 35 10.60 -0.38 -3.76
CA ARG A 35 11.77 -0.03 -4.60
C ARG A 35 12.35 1.34 -4.23
N ASP A 36 11.51 2.29 -3.82
CA ASP A 36 11.94 3.62 -3.35
C ASP A 36 12.47 3.56 -1.91
N ILE A 37 11.88 2.71 -1.06
CA ILE A 37 12.43 2.44 0.27
C ILE A 37 13.85 1.88 0.16
N ALA A 38 14.04 0.88 -0.71
CA ALA A 38 15.35 0.28 -0.95
C ALA A 38 16.36 1.29 -1.51
N ALA A 39 15.94 2.16 -2.43
CA ALA A 39 16.80 3.20 -2.97
C ALA A 39 17.23 4.22 -1.90
N ALA A 40 16.31 4.71 -1.08
CA ALA A 40 16.60 5.64 0.01
C ALA A 40 17.54 5.00 1.05
N ALA A 41 17.25 3.77 1.47
CA ALA A 41 18.10 3.03 2.40
C ALA A 41 19.51 2.80 1.83
N SER A 42 19.62 2.47 0.54
CA SER A 42 20.91 2.25 -0.12
C SER A 42 21.78 3.50 -0.14
N VAL A 43 21.19 4.69 -0.34
CA VAL A 43 21.92 5.96 -0.26
C VAL A 43 22.43 6.19 1.15
N LEU A 44 21.56 6.07 2.16
CA LEU A 44 21.92 6.33 3.55
C LEU A 44 23.00 5.37 4.07
N LEU A 45 22.99 4.11 3.65
CA LEU A 45 23.96 3.10 4.09
C LEU A 45 25.38 3.34 3.57
N ILE A 46 25.57 4.13 2.51
CA ILE A 46 26.88 4.39 1.88
C ILE A 46 27.29 5.87 1.97
N ASP A 47 26.44 6.72 2.53
CA ASP A 47 26.71 8.15 2.64
C ASP A 47 27.78 8.40 3.71
N PRO A 48 28.97 8.92 3.34
CA PRO A 48 30.03 9.20 4.30
C PRO A 48 29.66 10.33 5.29
N GLY A 49 28.57 11.06 5.06
CA GLY A 49 28.01 12.04 5.99
C GLY A 49 27.02 11.46 7.01
N VAL A 50 26.69 10.17 6.93
CA VAL A 50 25.87 9.48 7.94
C VAL A 50 26.81 8.84 8.96
N GLU A 51 26.83 9.40 10.16
CA GLU A 51 27.71 8.97 11.25
C GLU A 51 27.01 7.98 12.21
N PRO A 52 27.76 7.11 12.91
CA PRO A 52 27.20 6.28 13.98
C PRO A 52 26.50 7.14 15.04
N GLY A 53 25.23 6.85 15.29
CA GLY A 53 24.40 7.60 16.24
C GLY A 53 23.60 8.76 15.63
N ASP A 54 23.61 8.91 14.30
CA ASP A 54 22.66 9.77 13.61
C ASP A 54 21.20 9.35 13.89
N GLN A 55 20.37 10.32 14.29
CA GLN A 55 18.98 10.12 14.68
C GLN A 55 17.98 10.83 13.74
N ARG A 56 18.40 11.14 12.50
CA ARG A 56 17.50 11.71 11.50
C ARG A 56 16.41 10.71 11.09
N ASP A 57 15.17 11.18 11.12
CA ASP A 57 14.00 10.43 10.65
C ASP A 57 13.57 10.92 9.26
N TYR A 58 13.33 9.97 8.35
CA TYR A 58 12.87 10.25 6.99
C TYR A 58 11.50 9.64 6.74
N LEU A 59 10.47 10.48 6.62
CA LEU A 59 9.15 10.03 6.20
C LEU A 59 9.17 9.72 4.70
N LEU A 60 9.10 8.44 4.34
CA LEU A 60 9.07 8.00 2.94
C LEU A 60 7.63 7.77 2.47
N THR A 61 7.19 8.53 1.47
CA THR A 61 5.85 8.41 0.88
C THR A 61 5.93 8.32 -0.64
N GLY A 62 4.85 7.82 -1.27
CA GLY A 62 4.63 8.04 -2.69
C GLY A 62 4.44 9.54 -3.03
N PRO A 63 4.39 9.90 -4.32
CA PRO A 63 4.31 11.30 -4.75
C PRO A 63 2.95 11.95 -4.49
N LYS A 64 1.93 11.16 -4.11
CA LYS A 64 0.58 11.63 -3.85
C LYS A 64 -0.08 10.73 -2.80
N ALA A 65 -0.79 11.35 -1.86
CA ALA A 65 -1.70 10.62 -0.97
C ALA A 65 -2.97 10.21 -1.72
N LEU A 66 -3.39 8.96 -1.57
CA LEU A 66 -4.53 8.37 -2.28
C LEU A 66 -5.47 7.66 -1.30
N SER A 67 -6.77 7.78 -1.53
CA SER A 67 -7.77 6.94 -0.87
C SER A 67 -7.79 5.52 -1.45
N TYR A 68 -8.45 4.59 -0.76
CA TYR A 68 -8.70 3.28 -1.34
C TYR A 68 -9.64 3.35 -2.57
N GLN A 69 -10.53 4.35 -2.67
CA GLN A 69 -11.32 4.59 -3.89
C GLN A 69 -10.41 4.99 -5.06
N ASP A 70 -9.46 5.90 -4.84
CA ASP A 70 -8.51 6.31 -5.87
C ASP A 70 -7.68 5.10 -6.35
N ALA A 71 -7.17 4.30 -5.41
CA ALA A 71 -6.42 3.09 -5.72
C ALA A 71 -7.25 2.08 -6.53
N ALA A 72 -8.51 1.84 -6.14
CA ALA A 72 -9.41 0.95 -6.86
C ALA A 72 -9.70 1.43 -8.29
N ALA A 73 -9.87 2.74 -8.50
CA ALA A 73 -10.08 3.33 -9.81
C ALA A 73 -8.87 3.13 -10.72
N ILE A 74 -7.66 3.38 -10.22
CA ILE A 74 -6.41 3.17 -10.96
C ILE A 74 -6.25 1.68 -11.31
N ILE A 75 -6.41 0.78 -10.34
CA ILE A 75 -6.31 -0.67 -10.61
C ILE A 75 -7.36 -1.11 -11.64
N THR A 76 -8.60 -0.61 -11.55
CA THR A 76 -9.67 -0.93 -12.52
C THR A 76 -9.28 -0.54 -13.94
N ALA A 77 -8.67 0.64 -14.12
CA ALA A 77 -8.27 1.13 -15.44
C ALA A 77 -7.22 0.23 -16.12
N HIS A 78 -6.29 -0.34 -15.35
CA HIS A 78 -5.20 -1.17 -15.86
C HIS A 78 -5.50 -2.67 -15.85
N ALA A 79 -6.31 -3.17 -14.92
CA ALA A 79 -6.62 -4.59 -14.77
C ALA A 79 -7.71 -5.08 -15.74
N GLY A 80 -8.44 -4.18 -16.40
CA GLY A 80 -9.52 -4.51 -17.34
C GLY A 80 -10.75 -5.13 -16.69
N ARG A 81 -10.91 -5.01 -15.36
CA ARG A 81 -12.10 -5.45 -14.63
C ARG A 81 -12.40 -4.54 -13.43
N PRO A 82 -13.67 -4.45 -12.99
CA PRO A 82 -14.05 -3.60 -11.87
C PRO A 82 -13.44 -4.05 -10.54
N ILE A 83 -12.76 -3.12 -9.84
CA ILE A 83 -12.37 -3.26 -8.44
C ILE A 83 -13.25 -2.34 -7.59
N ARG A 84 -13.93 -2.89 -6.59
CA ARG A 84 -14.85 -2.16 -5.71
C ARG A 84 -14.26 -1.98 -4.33
N VAL A 85 -14.54 -0.84 -3.71
CA VAL A 85 -14.23 -0.59 -2.29
C VAL A 85 -15.47 -0.87 -1.46
N LEU A 86 -15.33 -1.72 -0.46
CA LEU A 86 -16.34 -2.00 0.56
C LEU A 86 -15.85 -1.42 1.88
N HIS A 87 -16.60 -0.44 2.39
CA HIS A 87 -16.37 0.14 3.71
C HIS A 87 -16.99 -0.78 4.76
N ILE A 88 -16.16 -1.26 5.68
CA ILE A 88 -16.55 -2.18 6.76
C ILE A 88 -16.04 -1.66 8.10
N GLU A 89 -16.56 -2.24 9.19
CA GLU A 89 -16.09 -1.91 10.53
C GLU A 89 -14.72 -2.54 10.82
N ALA A 90 -13.96 -1.92 11.72
CA ALA A 90 -12.60 -2.36 12.06
C ALA A 90 -12.57 -3.80 12.60
N ASP A 91 -13.57 -4.19 13.38
CA ASP A 91 -13.69 -5.55 13.92
C ASP A 91 -13.92 -6.60 12.82
N GLU A 92 -14.68 -6.25 11.78
CA GLU A 92 -14.87 -7.11 10.61
C GLU A 92 -13.57 -7.22 9.80
N LEU A 93 -12.85 -6.12 9.62
CA LEU A 93 -11.55 -6.09 8.94
C LEU A 93 -10.53 -6.97 9.68
N ALA A 94 -10.43 -6.83 11.00
CA ALA A 94 -9.60 -7.70 11.84
C ALA A 94 -10.03 -9.17 11.75
N GLY A 95 -11.34 -9.44 11.71
CA GLY A 95 -11.90 -10.77 11.44
C GLY A 95 -11.38 -11.37 10.13
N GLY A 96 -11.35 -10.57 9.06
CA GLY A 96 -10.81 -10.95 7.76
C GLY A 96 -9.31 -11.30 7.81
N TYR A 97 -8.51 -10.51 8.52
CA TYR A 97 -7.08 -10.79 8.71
C TYR A 97 -6.83 -12.07 9.52
N ARG A 98 -7.61 -12.31 10.58
CA ARG A 98 -7.55 -13.57 11.36
C ARG A 98 -7.90 -14.79 10.52
N ALA A 99 -8.95 -14.69 9.70
CA ALA A 99 -9.34 -15.75 8.78
C ALA A 99 -8.26 -16.04 7.72
N ALA A 100 -7.41 -15.06 7.41
CA ALA A 100 -6.24 -15.22 6.55
C ALA A 100 -5.00 -15.76 7.29
N GLY A 101 -5.11 -16.13 8.57
CA GLY A 101 -4.05 -16.76 9.36
C GLY A 101 -3.18 -15.80 10.18
N MET A 102 -3.51 -14.50 10.22
CA MET A 102 -2.76 -13.56 11.06
C MET A 102 -3.09 -13.77 12.55
N PRO A 103 -2.09 -13.66 13.46
CA PRO A 103 -2.33 -13.66 14.90
C PRO A 103 -3.33 -12.58 15.31
N ALA A 104 -4.19 -12.86 16.31
CA ALA A 104 -5.30 -12.00 16.68
C ALA A 104 -4.90 -10.55 17.01
N GLU A 105 -3.85 -10.38 17.82
CA GLU A 105 -3.32 -9.06 18.20
C GLU A 105 -2.78 -8.29 17.00
N PHE A 106 -2.11 -8.99 16.08
CA PHE A 106 -1.57 -8.37 14.87
C PHE A 106 -2.68 -7.96 13.90
N ALA A 107 -3.71 -8.81 13.74
CA ALA A 107 -4.89 -8.50 12.93
C ALA A 107 -5.66 -7.29 13.48
N ALA A 108 -5.83 -7.20 14.80
CA ALA A 108 -6.45 -6.04 15.45
C ALA A 108 -5.62 -4.77 15.26
N SER A 109 -4.29 -4.87 15.44
CA SER A 109 -3.38 -3.74 15.23
C SER A 109 -3.42 -3.23 13.79
N LEU A 110 -3.44 -4.13 12.81
CA LEU A 110 -3.51 -3.76 11.40
C LEU A 110 -4.85 -3.10 11.05
N ALA A 111 -5.97 -3.61 11.58
CA ALA A 111 -7.27 -2.96 11.40
C ALA A 111 -7.36 -1.59 12.09
N ALA A 112 -6.64 -1.39 13.20
CA ALA A 112 -6.59 -0.10 13.90
C ALA A 112 -5.87 1.00 13.09
N VAL A 113 -4.98 0.63 12.15
CA VAL A 113 -4.35 1.59 11.23
C VAL A 113 -5.40 2.33 10.40
N ASP A 114 -6.46 1.64 9.98
CA ASP A 114 -7.56 2.24 9.21
C ASP A 114 -8.31 3.33 10.01
N ALA A 115 -8.36 3.24 11.35
CA ALA A 115 -8.91 4.31 12.17
C ALA A 115 -8.05 5.60 12.12
N GLY A 116 -6.72 5.45 12.06
CA GLY A 116 -5.79 6.56 11.86
C GLY A 116 -5.94 7.20 10.47
N LEU A 117 -6.06 6.37 9.44
CA LEU A 117 -6.33 6.79 8.06
C LEU A 117 -7.63 7.58 7.97
N ARG A 118 -8.72 7.06 8.56
CA ARG A 118 -10.02 7.72 8.61
C ARG A 118 -9.96 9.10 9.27
N ALA A 119 -9.12 9.25 10.28
CA ALA A 119 -8.88 10.52 10.97
C ALA A 119 -7.90 11.45 10.21
N GLY A 120 -7.43 11.07 9.02
CA GLY A 120 -6.54 11.88 8.17
C GLY A 120 -5.09 11.94 8.65
N ARG A 121 -4.69 11.10 9.61
CA ARG A 121 -3.33 11.14 10.19
C ARG A 121 -2.22 10.79 9.20
N GLU A 122 -2.58 10.08 8.15
CA GLU A 122 -1.64 9.57 7.15
C GLU A 122 -1.77 10.27 5.77
N ASP A 123 -2.57 11.35 5.69
CA ASP A 123 -2.69 12.19 4.48
C ASP A 123 -1.45 13.09 4.34
N LEU A 124 -0.29 12.43 4.25
CA LEU A 124 1.03 13.03 4.24
C LEU A 124 1.72 12.70 2.92
N VAL A 125 2.45 13.68 2.39
CA VAL A 125 3.36 13.53 1.26
C VAL A 125 4.67 14.20 1.64
N SER A 126 5.77 13.51 1.39
CA SER A 126 7.13 13.93 1.72
C SER A 126 8.00 13.94 0.46
N THR A 127 9.00 14.82 0.45
CA THR A 127 10.04 14.90 -0.58
C THR A 127 11.23 14.00 -0.29
N ALA A 128 11.28 13.30 0.86
CA ALA A 128 12.48 12.59 1.31
C ALA A 128 13.04 11.59 0.29
N VAL A 129 12.20 10.91 -0.50
CA VAL A 129 12.69 10.02 -1.57
C VAL A 129 13.44 10.81 -2.64
N LEU A 130 12.89 11.95 -3.06
CA LEU A 130 13.55 12.84 -4.02
C LEU A 130 14.85 13.41 -3.44
N ASP A 131 14.81 13.89 -2.21
CA ASP A 131 15.94 14.53 -1.55
C ASP A 131 17.11 13.55 -1.34
N LEU A 132 16.82 12.30 -0.97
CA LEU A 132 17.83 11.26 -0.76
C LEU A 132 18.33 10.66 -2.07
N THR A 133 17.45 10.37 -3.03
CA THR A 133 17.80 9.55 -4.20
C THR A 133 18.05 10.34 -5.47
N GLY A 134 17.74 11.64 -5.48
CA GLY A 134 17.76 12.51 -6.65
C GLY A 134 16.68 12.19 -7.68
N ARG A 135 15.73 11.30 -7.36
CA ARG A 135 14.65 10.86 -8.25
C ARG A 135 13.31 10.89 -7.52
N PRO A 136 12.22 11.32 -8.20
CA PRO A 136 10.90 11.33 -7.58
C PRO A 136 10.45 9.89 -7.25
N PRO A 137 9.66 9.69 -6.17
CA PRO A 137 9.09 8.38 -5.84
C PRO A 137 8.13 7.91 -6.94
N ARG A 138 8.05 6.59 -7.14
CA ARG A 138 7.18 5.98 -8.17
C ARG A 138 5.72 6.33 -7.93
N PRO A 139 4.99 6.82 -8.94
CA PRO A 139 3.55 6.98 -8.86
C PRO A 139 2.84 5.62 -8.71
N PHE A 140 1.69 5.62 -8.04
CA PHE A 140 0.88 4.40 -7.89
C PHE A 140 0.40 3.86 -9.25
N ASP A 141 0.17 4.73 -10.23
CA ASP A 141 -0.20 4.35 -11.59
C ASP A 141 0.88 3.53 -12.29
N GLU A 142 2.15 3.95 -12.20
CA GLU A 142 3.31 3.21 -12.72
C GLU A 142 3.46 1.86 -12.02
N PHE A 143 3.32 1.84 -10.69
CA PHE A 143 3.32 0.58 -9.92
C PHE A 143 2.20 -0.37 -10.39
N VAL A 144 0.98 0.13 -10.61
CA VAL A 144 -0.13 -0.69 -11.10
C VAL A 144 0.15 -1.20 -12.52
N GLN A 145 0.72 -0.37 -13.39
CA GLN A 145 1.10 -0.78 -14.75
C GLN A 145 2.14 -1.91 -14.74
N ASP A 146 3.19 -1.79 -13.90
CA ASP A 146 4.23 -2.81 -13.74
C ASP A 146 3.67 -4.17 -13.26
N HIS A 147 2.56 -4.13 -12.52
CA HIS A 147 1.97 -5.28 -11.85
C HIS A 147 0.58 -5.66 -12.36
N ALA A 148 0.11 -5.12 -13.48
CA ALA A 148 -1.28 -5.27 -13.95
C ALA A 148 -1.73 -6.75 -14.04
N SER A 149 -0.81 -7.66 -14.37
CA SER A 149 -1.06 -9.10 -14.43
C SER A 149 -1.46 -9.74 -13.08
N GLU A 150 -1.14 -9.13 -11.94
CA GLU A 150 -1.54 -9.61 -10.62
C GLU A 150 -3.05 -9.56 -10.38
N TRP A 151 -3.75 -8.67 -11.11
CA TRP A 151 -5.19 -8.47 -10.97
C TRP A 151 -5.99 -8.85 -12.22
N ALA A 152 -5.32 -9.31 -13.30
CA ALA A 152 -5.97 -9.81 -14.50
C ALA A 152 -6.90 -10.99 -14.18
N ASN A 153 -8.00 -11.11 -14.93
CA ASN A 153 -8.96 -12.20 -14.75
C ASN A 153 -8.25 -13.56 -14.80
N GLY A 154 -8.31 -14.29 -13.69
CA GLY A 154 -7.87 -15.68 -13.64
C GLY A 154 -8.84 -16.55 -14.43
N GLY A 155 -8.65 -16.66 -15.74
CA GLY A 155 -8.84 -17.93 -16.40
C GLY A 155 -7.76 -18.86 -15.84
N LEU A 156 -8.12 -19.79 -14.96
CA LEU A 156 -7.25 -20.91 -14.66
C LEU A 156 -7.01 -21.64 -16.00
N PRO A 157 -5.78 -22.02 -16.39
CA PRO A 157 -5.63 -23.12 -17.32
C PRO A 157 -6.22 -24.35 -16.62
N GLU A 158 -7.23 -24.96 -17.23
CA GLU A 158 -7.73 -26.28 -16.84
C GLU A 158 -6.55 -27.24 -16.73
N ARG A 159 -6.42 -27.89 -15.57
CA ARG A 159 -5.60 -29.10 -15.43
C ARG A 159 -6.54 -30.25 -15.09
#